data_AF-A0A8I1AWB1-F1
#
_entry.id   AF-A0A8I1AWB1-F1
#
_cell.length_a   1.000
_cell.length_b   1.000
_cell.length_c   1.000
_cell.angle_alpha   90.00
_cell.angle_beta   90.00
_cell.angle_gamma   90.00
#
_symmetry.space_group_name_H-M   'P 1'
#
loop_
_entity.id
_entity.type
_entity.pdbx_description
1 polymer ?
#
loop_
_entity_poly.entity_id
_entity_poly.type
_entity_poly.pdbx_seq_one_letter_code
_entity_poly.pdbx_strand_id
1 'polypeptide(L)'
;ISGGGRCNFTNLGAGPANFLSDNPHFCRSALAGYTPQDFLALLKRHRIAWHEKHRGQLFCDDSSESIIEMLRAECDAGGVQWRMGCQVADVAHGEA
;
A
#
# COMPACT_ATOMS: atom_id res chain seq x y z
N ILE A 1 13.04 -2.67 7.71
CA ILE A 1 11.99 -1.61 7.72
C ILE A 1 12.07 -0.84 6.41
N SER A 2 10.93 -0.56 5.76
CA SER A 2 10.87 0.14 4.45
C SER A 2 11.48 1.54 4.52
N GLY A 3 12.18 1.96 3.46
CA GLY A 3 12.65 3.34 3.29
C GLY A 3 13.52 3.89 4.42
N GLY A 4 14.20 3.03 5.18
CA GLY A 4 14.99 3.44 6.35
C GLY A 4 14.14 4.00 7.50
N GLY A 5 12.90 3.52 7.67
CA GLY A 5 11.99 3.97 8.74
C GLY A 5 11.01 5.05 8.31
N ARG A 6 11.07 5.54 7.06
CA ARG A 6 10.19 6.61 6.54
C ARG A 6 9.22 6.14 5.47
N CYS A 7 9.25 4.87 5.09
CA CYS A 7 8.37 4.25 4.08
C CYS A 7 8.35 4.99 2.73
N ASN A 8 9.05 4.46 1.71
CA ASN A 8 8.81 4.88 0.33
C ASN A 8 7.48 4.28 -0.14
N PHE A 9 6.36 4.97 0.10
CA PHE A 9 5.02 4.37 0.04
C PHE A 9 4.41 4.34 -1.36
N THR A 10 4.89 5.18 -2.29
CA THR A 10 4.49 5.14 -3.71
C THR A 10 5.48 5.91 -4.59
N ASN A 11 5.26 5.88 -5.90
CA ASN A 11 5.97 6.71 -6.87
C ASN A 11 4.99 7.45 -7.80
N LEU A 12 5.23 8.73 -8.08
CA LEU A 12 4.40 9.53 -8.99
C LEU A 12 4.33 8.96 -10.42
N GLY A 13 5.38 8.25 -10.84
CA GLY A 13 5.46 7.57 -12.13
C GLY A 13 5.02 6.10 -12.10
N ALA A 14 4.30 5.64 -11.07
CA ALA A 14 3.85 4.24 -11.00
C ALA A 14 2.95 3.90 -12.20
N GLY A 15 3.48 3.11 -13.12
CA GLY A 15 2.83 2.73 -14.36
C GLY A 15 3.36 1.39 -14.85
N PRO A 16 2.67 0.72 -15.80
CA PRO A 16 2.93 -0.68 -16.15
C PRO A 16 4.37 -0.98 -16.57
N ALA A 17 5.06 -0.03 -17.20
CA ALA A 17 6.45 -0.18 -17.63
C ALA A 17 7.45 -0.30 -16.46
N ASN A 18 7.04 0.02 -15.23
CA ASN A 18 7.86 -0.06 -14.02
C ASN A 18 7.69 -1.39 -13.27
N PHE A 19 6.94 -2.36 -13.81
CA PHE A 19 6.70 -3.66 -13.20
C PHE A 19 7.11 -4.78 -14.16
N LEU A 20 7.82 -5.79 -13.61
CA LEU A 20 8.23 -6.98 -14.35
C LEU A 20 7.17 -8.08 -14.17
N SER A 21 6.73 -8.68 -15.27
CA SER A 21 5.78 -9.78 -15.28
C SER A 21 5.88 -10.55 -16.59
N ASP A 22 5.64 -11.86 -16.54
CA ASP A 22 5.46 -12.70 -17.73
C ASP A 22 4.24 -12.26 -18.56
N ASN A 23 3.25 -11.61 -17.90
CA ASN A 23 2.16 -10.91 -18.56
C ASN A 23 2.27 -9.39 -18.30
N PRO A 24 2.92 -8.62 -19.18
CA PRO A 24 3.10 -7.17 -19.02
C PRO A 24 1.80 -6.36 -18.92
N HIS A 25 0.64 -6.94 -19.28
CA HIS A 25 -0.64 -6.27 -19.24
C HIS A 25 -1.43 -6.50 -17.96
N PHE A 26 -1.02 -7.49 -17.15
CA PHE A 26 -1.75 -7.92 -15.95
C PHE A 26 -2.02 -6.76 -14.97
N CYS A 27 -1.01 -5.95 -14.68
CA CYS A 27 -1.13 -4.86 -13.69
C CYS A 27 -1.91 -3.63 -14.19
N ARG A 28 -2.20 -3.52 -15.50
CA ARG A 28 -2.77 -2.30 -16.09
C ARG A 28 -4.08 -1.88 -15.43
N SER A 29 -5.00 -2.84 -15.27
CA SER A 29 -6.32 -2.55 -14.69
C SER A 29 -6.22 -2.15 -13.22
N ALA A 30 -5.36 -2.80 -12.44
CA ALA A 30 -5.16 -2.48 -11.03
C ALA A 30 -4.55 -1.08 -10.85
N LEU A 31 -3.50 -0.76 -11.61
CA LEU A 31 -2.83 0.55 -11.55
C LEU A 31 -3.72 1.70 -12.02
N ALA A 32 -4.66 1.44 -12.94
CA ALA A 32 -5.66 2.43 -13.35
C ALA A 32 -6.80 2.58 -12.33
N GLY A 33 -7.15 1.50 -11.63
CA GLY A 33 -8.23 1.48 -10.64
C GLY A 33 -7.84 2.06 -9.27
N TYR A 34 -6.55 2.12 -8.96
CA TYR A 34 -6.04 2.74 -7.75
C TYR A 34 -4.66 3.36 -8.01
N THR A 35 -4.65 4.69 -8.15
CA THR A 35 -3.50 5.49 -8.56
C THR A 35 -2.68 5.95 -7.36
N PRO A 36 -1.44 6.45 -7.56
CA PRO A 36 -0.69 7.13 -6.50
C PRO A 36 -1.48 8.27 -5.85
N GLN A 37 -2.27 9.01 -6.63
CA GLN A 37 -3.09 10.12 -6.14
C GLN A 37 -4.19 9.65 -5.19
N ASP A 38 -4.76 8.47 -5.41
CA ASP A 38 -5.77 7.89 -4.52
C ASP A 38 -5.17 7.56 -3.14
N PHE A 39 -3.94 7.02 -3.12
CA PHE A 39 -3.23 6.77 -1.87
C PHE A 39 -2.84 8.09 -1.17
N LEU A 40 -2.41 9.11 -1.92
CA LEU A 40 -2.15 10.44 -1.35
C LEU A 40 -3.41 11.08 -0.75
N ALA A 41 -4.57 10.89 -1.39
CA ALA A 41 -5.84 11.34 -0.85
C ALA A 41 -6.15 10.65 0.48
N LEU A 42 -5.89 9.34 0.60
CA LEU A 42 -5.99 8.61 1.86
C LEU A 42 -5.06 9.18 2.94
N LEU A 43 -3.77 9.39 2.65
CA LEU A 43 -2.83 10.01 3.60
C LEU A 43 -3.30 11.38 4.06
N LYS A 44 -3.85 12.19 3.15
CA LYS A 44 -4.41 13.51 3.47
C LYS A 44 -5.59 13.42 4.45
N ARG A 45 -6.48 12.43 4.30
CA ARG A 45 -7.61 12.22 5.26
C ARG A 45 -7.09 11.93 6.66
N HIS A 46 -5.99 11.19 6.76
CA HIS A 46 -5.32 10.85 8.02
C HIS A 46 -4.28 11.89 8.47
N ARG A 47 -4.14 13.00 7.74
CA ARG A 47 -3.21 14.10 8.05
C ARG A 47 -1.74 13.67 8.14
N ILE A 48 -1.34 12.71 7.32
CA ILE A 48 0.04 12.23 7.25
C ILE A 48 0.82 13.11 6.28
N ALA A 49 1.87 13.74 6.78
CA ALA A 49 2.78 14.57 6.00
C ALA A 49 3.79 13.70 5.23
N TRP A 50 4.16 14.18 4.04
CA TRP A 50 5.06 13.47 3.14
C TRP A 50 5.79 14.45 2.22
N HIS A 51 6.92 14.00 1.71
CA HIS A 51 7.73 14.72 0.72
C HIS A 51 8.15 13.80 -0.42
N GLU A 52 8.42 14.39 -1.59
CA GLU A 52 9.16 13.71 -2.64
C GLU A 52 10.67 13.78 -2.33
N LYS A 53 11.37 12.65 -2.46
CA LYS A 53 12.82 12.60 -2.32
C LYS A 53 13.54 12.77 -3.65
N HIS A 54 13.41 11.78 -4.54
CA HIS A 54 14.03 11.82 -5.87
C HIS A 54 13.25 10.92 -6.84
N ARG A 55 13.17 11.34 -8.10
CA ARG A 55 12.55 10.57 -9.20
C ARG A 55 11.12 10.11 -8.86
N GLY A 56 10.32 11.00 -8.28
CA GLY A 56 8.92 10.72 -7.94
C GLY A 56 8.70 9.83 -6.71
N GLN A 57 9.74 9.43 -5.97
CA GLN A 57 9.60 8.61 -4.76
C GLN A 57 9.04 9.43 -3.60
N LEU A 58 7.95 8.97 -3.00
CA LEU A 58 7.27 9.67 -1.92
C LEU A 58 7.48 8.96 -0.59
N PHE A 59 7.90 9.73 0.42
CA PHE A 59 8.24 9.24 1.76
C PHE A 59 7.42 9.97 2.81
N CYS A 60 7.11 9.29 3.92
CA CYS A 60 6.62 9.97 5.11
C CYS A 60 7.70 10.91 5.66
N ASP A 61 7.28 12.03 6.21
CA ASP A 61 8.20 13.00 6.81
C ASP A 61 8.84 12.43 8.08
N ASP A 62 8.01 11.85 8.95
CA ASP A 62 8.43 11.40 10.28
C ASP A 62 8.74 9.89 10.33
N SER A 63 7.72 9.04 10.17
CA SER A 63 7.84 7.60 10.42
C SER A 63 6.95 6.75 9.52
N SER A 64 7.43 5.55 9.20
CA SER A 64 6.66 4.48 8.54
C SER A 64 5.53 3.96 9.42
N GLU A 65 5.60 4.15 10.74
CA GLU A 65 4.53 3.80 11.69
C GLU A 65 3.22 4.51 11.32
N SER A 66 3.28 5.75 10.83
CA SER A 66 2.08 6.49 10.42
C SER A 66 1.28 5.77 9.32
N ILE A 67 1.95 5.08 8.40
CA ILE A 67 1.26 4.27 7.38
C ILE A 67 0.64 3.02 8.01
N ILE A 68 1.32 2.40 8.97
CA ILE A 68 0.80 1.22 9.69
C ILE A 68 -0.44 1.60 10.49
N GLU A 69 -0.38 2.69 11.25
CA GLU A 69 -1.49 3.20 12.06
C GLU A 69 -2.69 3.58 11.19
N MET A 70 -2.45 4.25 10.06
CA MET A 70 -3.50 4.58 9.09
C MET A 70 -4.20 3.32 8.56
N LEU A 71 -3.43 2.31 8.13
CA LEU A 71 -4.00 1.06 7.62
C LEU A 71 -4.77 0.30 8.70
N ARG A 72 -4.29 0.31 9.94
CA ARG A 72 -5.03 -0.25 11.10
C ARG A 72 -6.35 0.47 11.31
N ALA A 73 -6.36 1.80 11.29
CA ALA A 73 -7.58 2.58 11.45
C ALA A 73 -8.61 2.31 10.34
N GLU A 74 -8.17 2.14 9.08
CA GLU A 74 -9.06 1.78 7.97
C GLU A 74 -9.61 0.34 8.13
N CYS A 75 -8.80 -0.60 8.62
CA CYS A 75 -9.26 -1.94 8.99
C CYS A 75 -10.31 -1.91 10.12
N ASP A 76 -10.07 -1.12 11.17
CA ASP A 76 -10.99 -0.97 12.29
C ASP A 76 -12.32 -0.36 11.83
N ALA A 77 -12.26 0.66 10.97
CA ALA A 77 -13.45 1.26 10.35
C ALA A 77 -14.24 0.27 9.48
N GLY A 78 -13.54 -0.68 8.83
CA GLY A 78 -14.15 -1.78 8.08
C GLY A 78 -14.60 -2.97 8.92
N GLY A 79 -14.41 -2.94 10.25
CA GLY A 79 -14.76 -4.05 11.14
C GLY A 79 -13.89 -5.30 10.97
N VAL A 80 -12.69 -5.15 10.42
CA VAL A 80 -11.77 -6.27 10.15
C VAL A 80 -11.27 -6.90 11.45
N GLN A 81 -11.31 -8.24 11.51
CA GLN A 81 -10.81 -9.00 12.65
C GLN A 81 -9.35 -9.41 12.45
N TRP A 82 -8.49 -9.05 13.41
CA TRP A 82 -7.07 -9.35 13.34
C TRP A 82 -6.74 -10.68 14.01
N ARG A 83 -5.94 -11.51 13.35
CA ARG A 83 -5.37 -12.74 13.94
C ARG A 83 -3.86 -12.74 13.72
N MET A 84 -3.10 -12.61 14.81
CA MET A 84 -1.63 -12.59 14.81
C MET A 84 -1.08 -13.86 15.44
N GLY A 85 0.12 -14.28 15.04
CA GLY A 85 0.69 -15.56 15.48
C GLY A 85 -0.05 -16.80 14.95
N CYS A 86 -0.93 -16.61 13.95
CA CYS A 86 -1.71 -17.68 13.34
C CYS A 86 -1.01 -18.14 12.06
N GLN A 87 -0.51 -19.38 12.04
CA GLN A 87 0.02 -20.00 10.83
C GLN A 87 -1.12 -20.62 10.02
N VAL A 88 -1.18 -20.32 8.73
CA VAL A 88 -2.10 -20.99 7.80
C VAL A 88 -1.53 -22.38 7.48
N ALA A 89 -2.29 -23.44 7.78
CA ALA A 89 -1.84 -24.83 7.62
C ALA A 89 -2.24 -25.44 6.27
N ASP A 90 -3.48 -25.22 5.83
CA ASP A 90 -3.99 -25.75 4.58
C ASP A 90 -5.13 -24.87 4.04
N VAL A 91 -5.40 -24.98 2.73
CA VAL A 91 -6.50 -24.30 2.04
C VAL A 91 -7.21 -25.32 1.16
N ALA A 92 -8.48 -25.57 1.45
CA ALA A 92 -9.33 -26.46 0.67
C ALA A 92 -10.48 -25.69 0.02
N HIS A 93 -10.96 -26.18 -1.12
CA HIS A 93 -12.22 -25.71 -1.70
C HIS A 93 -13.38 -26.29 -0.90
N GLY A 94 -14.34 -25.45 -0.50
CA GLY A 94 -15.62 -25.96 0.02
C GLY A 94 -16.36 -26.67 -1.11
N GLU A 95 -16.91 -27.86 -0.83
CA GLU A 95 -17.87 -28.50 -1.73
C GLU A 95 -19.08 -27.57 -1.90
N ALA A 96 -19.53 -27.39 -3.15
CA ALA A 96 -20.62 -26.48 -3.52
C ALA A 96 -22.00 -27.04 -3.16
#